data_AF-A0A016WCI9-F1
#
_entry.id   AF-A0A016WCI9-F1
#
_cell.length_a   1.000
_cell.length_b   1.000
_cell.length_c   1.000
_cell.angle_alpha   90.00
_cell.angle_beta   90.00
_cell.angle_gamma   90.00
#
_symmetry.space_group_name_H-M   'P 1'
#
loop_
_entity.id
_entity.type
_entity.pdbx_description
1 polymer ?
#
loop_
_entity_poly.entity_id
_entity_poly.type
_entity_poly.pdbx_seq_one_letter_code
_entity_poly.pdbx_strand_id
1 'polypeptide(L)'
;MKNDLVPELSRRNRAAWGSYKGIEDLVKKAKNTRVRAHLFNTTVLPALTYASETWALRKQDENAASVIERSIERVMLGVTRLTHVRAGIRSSTVRQQSKIGDAAAHAKLNKIRLAGHVMRLNDHRWTGAVSDWTPRNVKRTAGRSPTRCSDFFTQSFKERYDGLVSLERTERIGLPWHLKFGMNLKDFFSNCTFSALPSSHLACNSEIFSHWLDNRENILVLLTLFIIVHFVFSVVCMTLPVPSGCFMPIFVLGAAIGRLMGEMVALALPALFDGGTNIYPGVYAVVGAASFSASVTHTVSVSVMIFEITGQLHYILPVMDRHLWQSCFGADHESIMHRDHYKRPRL
;
A
#
# COMPACT_ATOMS: atom_id res chain seq x y z
N MET A 1 34.84 -0.32 21.79
CA MET A 1 35.14 -0.10 20.36
C MET A 1 34.35 1.11 19.87
N LYS A 2 35.02 2.15 19.35
CA LYS A 2 34.33 3.24 18.67
C LYS A 2 33.81 2.68 17.33
N ASN A 3 32.50 2.70 17.12
CA ASN A 3 31.87 2.37 15.83
C ASN A 3 32.15 3.51 14.84
N ASP A 4 33.41 3.68 14.46
CA ASP A 4 33.80 4.62 13.42
C ASP A 4 33.64 3.93 12.06
N LEU A 5 32.68 4.41 11.26
CA LEU A 5 32.40 3.88 9.91
C LEU A 5 33.37 4.43 8.85
N VAL A 6 34.18 5.44 9.19
CA VAL A 6 35.10 6.12 8.27
C VAL A 6 36.18 5.19 7.70
N PRO A 7 36.84 4.30 8.48
CA PRO A 7 37.82 3.36 7.94
C PRO A 7 37.22 2.35 6.96
N GLU A 8 35.99 1.93 7.22
CA GLU A 8 35.27 0.99 6.38
C GLU A 8 34.83 1.67 5.07
N LEU A 9 34.29 2.89 5.14
CA LEU A 9 33.97 3.66 3.94
C LEU A 9 35.21 3.93 3.08
N SER A 10 36.35 4.20 3.70
CA SER A 10 37.63 4.35 3.00
C SER A 10 38.06 3.07 2.28
N ARG A 11 37.80 1.91 2.88
CA ARG A 11 38.04 0.59 2.26
C ARG A 11 37.12 0.38 1.06
N ARG A 12 35.83 0.71 1.19
CA ARG A 12 34.84 0.63 0.10
C ARG A 12 35.16 1.57 -1.05
N ASN A 13 35.64 2.77 -0.75
CA ASN A 13 36.14 3.70 -1.75
C ASN A 13 37.25 3.03 -2.60
N ARG A 14 38.25 2.42 -1.96
CA ARG A 14 39.32 1.70 -2.68
C ARG A 14 38.79 0.52 -3.50
N ALA A 15 37.86 -0.27 -2.96
CA ALA A 15 37.26 -1.40 -3.67
C ALA A 15 36.43 -0.96 -4.89
N ALA A 16 35.66 0.12 -4.76
CA ALA A 16 34.89 0.70 -5.85
C ALA A 16 35.80 1.21 -6.97
N TRP A 17 36.88 1.94 -6.63
CA TRP A 17 37.90 2.35 -7.60
C TRP A 17 38.64 1.19 -8.23
N GLY A 18 38.96 0.13 -7.47
CA GLY A 18 39.55 -1.09 -8.01
C GLY A 18 38.63 -1.77 -9.03
N SER A 19 37.34 -1.86 -8.72
CA SER A 19 36.32 -2.42 -9.62
C SER A 19 36.17 -1.58 -10.89
N TYR A 20 36.16 -0.24 -10.75
CA TYR A 20 36.10 0.66 -11.90
C TYR A 20 37.34 0.55 -12.79
N LYS A 21 38.54 0.48 -12.21
CA LYS A 21 39.79 0.28 -12.97
C LYS A 21 39.75 -1.01 -13.79
N GLY A 22 39.18 -2.08 -13.24
CA GLY A 22 39.00 -3.35 -13.97
C GLY A 22 38.10 -3.25 -15.20
N ILE A 23 37.19 -2.28 -15.26
CA ILE A 23 36.27 -2.06 -16.39
C ILE A 23 36.58 -0.80 -17.20
N GLU A 24 37.64 -0.06 -16.87
CA GLU A 24 37.93 1.27 -17.42
C GLU A 24 38.06 1.25 -18.94
N ASP A 25 38.75 0.25 -19.48
CA ASP A 25 38.95 0.10 -20.92
C ASP A 25 37.64 -0.21 -21.66
N LEU A 26 36.75 -0.99 -21.05
CA LEU A 26 35.44 -1.30 -21.59
C LEU A 26 34.54 -0.05 -21.59
N VAL A 27 34.60 0.73 -20.51
CA VAL A 27 33.85 1.97 -20.36
C VAL A 27 34.33 3.02 -21.38
N LYS A 28 35.64 3.12 -21.63
CA LYS A 28 36.21 4.02 -22.65
C LYS A 28 35.82 3.62 -24.07
N LYS A 29 35.78 2.31 -24.38
CA LYS A 29 35.38 1.79 -25.69
C LYS A 29 33.87 1.93 -25.95
N ALA A 30 33.05 1.86 -24.90
CA ALA A 30 31.60 1.93 -25.03
C ALA A 30 31.12 3.35 -25.39
N LYS A 31 30.64 3.55 -26.62
CA LYS A 31 30.05 4.83 -27.05
C LYS A 31 28.66 5.10 -26.45
N ASN A 32 27.90 4.05 -26.14
CA ASN A 32 26.54 4.17 -25.61
C ASN A 32 26.54 4.44 -24.09
N THR A 33 25.91 5.55 -23.69
CA THR A 33 25.78 5.95 -22.28
C THR A 33 25.00 4.96 -21.43
N ARG A 34 24.02 4.24 -21.99
CA ARG A 34 23.25 3.21 -21.27
C ARG A 34 24.11 1.99 -20.92
N VAL A 35 24.96 1.55 -21.84
CA VAL A 35 25.86 0.40 -21.63
C VAL A 35 26.90 0.74 -20.56
N ARG A 36 27.44 1.95 -20.64
CA ARG A 36 28.31 2.54 -19.63
C ARG A 36 27.65 2.57 -18.25
N ALA A 37 26.43 3.10 -18.15
CA ALA A 37 25.68 3.12 -16.90
C ALA A 37 25.40 1.71 -16.36
N HIS A 38 25.05 0.76 -17.24
CA HIS A 38 24.80 -0.62 -16.86
C HIS A 38 26.06 -1.28 -16.28
N LEU A 39 27.21 -1.15 -16.94
CA LEU A 39 28.50 -1.66 -16.45
C LEU A 39 28.86 -1.10 -15.07
N PHE A 40 28.62 0.20 -14.86
CA PHE A 40 28.83 0.83 -13.56
C PHE A 40 27.89 0.25 -12.49
N ASN A 41 26.61 0.14 -12.81
CA ASN A 41 25.58 -0.34 -11.89
C ASN A 41 25.78 -1.81 -11.47
N THR A 42 26.38 -2.64 -12.33
CA THR A 42 26.59 -4.07 -12.03
C THR A 42 27.91 -4.36 -11.32
N THR A 43 28.92 -3.49 -11.45
CA THR A 43 30.27 -3.75 -10.90
C THR A 43 30.65 -2.81 -9.76
N VAL A 44 30.50 -1.49 -9.97
CA VAL A 44 30.98 -0.47 -9.04
C VAL A 44 29.98 -0.25 -7.90
N LEU A 45 28.67 -0.20 -8.21
CA LEU A 45 27.65 -0.01 -7.17
C LEU A 45 27.66 -1.12 -6.12
N PRO A 46 27.67 -2.43 -6.46
CA PRO A 46 27.73 -3.48 -5.46
C PRO A 46 29.00 -3.41 -4.60
N ALA A 47 30.16 -3.14 -5.21
CA ALA A 47 31.42 -3.00 -4.47
C ALA A 47 31.41 -1.83 -3.47
N LEU A 48 30.77 -0.72 -3.85
CA LEU A 48 30.62 0.49 -3.02
C LEU A 48 29.61 0.28 -1.88
N THR A 49 28.47 -0.35 -2.15
CA THR A 49 27.39 -0.54 -1.17
C THR A 49 27.46 -1.86 -0.41
N TYR A 50 28.47 -2.69 -0.65
CA TYR A 50 28.60 -3.97 0.04
C TYR A 50 28.67 -3.75 1.56
N ALA A 51 27.89 -4.55 2.30
CA ALA A 51 27.71 -4.51 3.75
C ALA A 51 26.98 -3.28 4.32
N SER A 52 26.58 -2.29 3.49
CA SER A 52 25.79 -1.13 3.96
C SER A 52 24.43 -1.55 4.54
N GLU A 53 23.93 -2.73 4.18
CA GLU A 53 22.71 -3.34 4.69
C GLU A 53 22.75 -3.61 6.20
N THR A 54 23.95 -3.87 6.74
CA THR A 54 24.16 -4.28 8.13
C THR A 54 24.38 -3.09 9.08
N TRP A 55 24.51 -1.88 8.55
CA TRP A 55 24.78 -0.67 9.33
C TRP A 55 23.58 0.28 9.39
N ALA A 56 23.56 1.13 10.41
CA ALA A 56 22.67 2.27 10.45
C ALA A 56 23.28 3.38 9.57
N LEU A 57 22.80 3.53 8.32
CA LEU A 57 23.22 4.63 7.45
C LEU A 57 22.86 5.97 8.10
N ARG A 58 23.87 6.79 8.39
CA ARG A 58 23.66 8.20 8.73
C ARG A 58 23.67 9.03 7.46
N LYS A 59 23.08 10.23 7.53
CA LYS A 59 23.13 11.20 6.42
C LYS A 59 24.56 11.57 6.02
N GLN A 60 25.49 11.57 6.97
CA GLN A 60 26.92 11.78 6.70
C GLN A 60 27.52 10.66 5.85
N ASP A 61 27.15 9.41 6.12
CA ASP A 61 27.63 8.23 5.39
C ASP A 61 27.03 8.18 3.98
N GLU A 62 25.74 8.53 3.84
CA GLU A 62 25.06 8.69 2.54
C GLU A 62 25.74 9.76 1.68
N ASN A 63 26.06 10.91 2.27
CA ASN A 63 26.77 11.98 1.58
C ASN A 63 28.16 11.53 1.14
N ALA A 64 28.89 10.79 1.98
CA ALA A 64 30.22 10.34 1.67
C ALA A 64 30.23 9.25 0.58
N ALA A 65 29.27 8.32 0.58
CA ALA A 65 29.05 7.39 -0.53
C ALA A 65 28.71 8.13 -1.84
N SER A 66 27.86 9.17 -1.76
CA SER A 66 27.51 10.02 -2.91
C SER A 66 28.72 10.80 -3.45
N VAL A 67 29.64 11.22 -2.59
CA VAL A 67 30.88 11.90 -3.01
C VAL A 67 31.79 10.93 -3.78
N ILE A 68 31.89 9.68 -3.33
CA ILE A 68 32.67 8.64 -4.03
C ILE A 68 32.05 8.35 -5.40
N GLU A 69 30.74 8.12 -5.47
CA GLU A 69 30.01 7.91 -6.74
C GLU A 69 30.28 9.06 -7.72
N ARG A 70 30.10 10.31 -7.28
CA ARG A 70 30.35 11.52 -8.10
C ARG A 70 31.80 11.64 -8.56
N SER A 71 32.75 11.11 -7.79
CA SER A 71 34.16 11.14 -8.17
C SER A 71 34.44 10.17 -9.34
N ILE A 72 33.84 8.97 -9.32
CA ILE A 72 33.99 7.97 -10.38
C ILE A 72 33.17 8.38 -11.61
N GLU A 73 31.96 8.90 -11.43
CA GLU A 73 31.09 9.39 -12.50
C GLU A 73 31.75 10.47 -13.36
N ARG A 74 32.48 11.41 -12.73
CA ARG A 74 33.23 12.45 -13.45
C ARG A 74 34.37 11.88 -14.28
N VAL A 75 35.12 10.93 -13.74
CA VAL A 75 36.22 10.27 -14.46
C VAL A 75 35.66 9.48 -15.63
N MET A 76 34.55 8.79 -15.42
CA MET A 76 33.82 8.09 -16.46
C MET A 76 33.45 9.03 -17.60
N LEU A 77 32.80 10.16 -17.33
CA LEU A 77 32.40 11.14 -18.36
C LEU A 77 33.57 11.97 -18.93
N GLY A 78 34.81 11.79 -18.46
CA GLY A 78 35.96 12.56 -18.92
C GLY A 78 35.95 14.02 -18.47
N VAL A 79 35.14 14.36 -17.47
CA VAL A 79 35.01 15.75 -16.97
C VAL A 79 36.05 15.99 -15.87
N THR A 80 37.13 16.68 -16.22
CA THR A 80 38.13 17.12 -15.25
C THR A 80 37.56 18.17 -14.29
N ARG A 81 38.08 18.22 -13.05
CA ARG A 81 37.61 19.15 -12.00
C ARG A 81 37.72 20.62 -12.44
N LEU A 82 38.76 20.96 -13.22
CA LEU A 82 38.96 22.28 -13.79
C LEU A 82 37.86 22.65 -14.79
N THR A 83 37.50 21.72 -15.68
CA THR A 83 36.45 21.89 -16.69
C THR A 83 35.07 22.04 -16.03
N HIS A 84 34.81 21.26 -14.98
CA HIS A 84 33.57 21.36 -14.21
C HIS A 84 33.41 22.72 -13.54
N VAL A 85 34.48 23.28 -12.96
CA VAL A 85 34.45 24.60 -12.28
C VAL A 85 34.37 25.73 -13.29
N ARG A 86 35.15 25.67 -14.39
CA ARG A 86 35.14 26.71 -15.44
C ARG A 86 33.83 26.78 -16.20
N ALA A 87 33.19 25.63 -16.47
CA ALA A 87 31.94 25.57 -17.21
C ALA A 87 30.68 25.64 -16.31
N GLY A 88 30.84 25.81 -14.98
CA GLY A 88 29.70 25.94 -14.06
C GLY A 88 28.73 24.75 -14.08
N ILE A 89 29.21 23.55 -14.43
CA ILE A 89 28.34 22.38 -14.64
C ILE A 89 27.73 21.96 -13.29
N ARG A 90 26.40 21.93 -13.21
CA ARG A 90 25.69 21.50 -12.00
C ARG A 90 25.71 19.97 -11.92
N SER A 91 25.76 19.42 -10.71
CA SER A 91 25.70 17.97 -10.47
C SER A 91 24.47 17.30 -11.08
N SER A 92 23.33 18.00 -11.15
CA SER A 92 22.11 17.53 -11.82
C SER A 92 22.33 17.24 -13.31
N THR A 93 23.12 18.07 -14.00
CA THR A 93 23.41 17.93 -15.43
C THR A 93 24.28 16.69 -15.69
N VAL A 94 25.26 16.44 -14.81
CA VAL A 94 26.11 15.24 -14.85
C VAL A 94 25.26 13.98 -14.70
N ARG A 95 24.30 13.96 -13.76
CA ARG A 95 23.38 12.82 -13.55
C ARG A 95 22.44 12.58 -14.74
N GLN A 96 21.93 13.64 -15.36
CA GLN A 96 21.08 13.53 -16.55
C GLN A 96 21.84 12.88 -17.72
N GLN A 97 23.15 13.14 -17.81
CA GLN A 97 24.02 12.62 -18.85
C GLN A 97 24.48 11.18 -18.57
N SER A 98 24.78 10.84 -17.31
CA SER A 98 25.30 9.53 -16.93
C SER A 98 24.23 8.45 -16.87
N LYS A 99 23.00 8.79 -16.46
CA LYS A 99 21.89 7.83 -16.21
C LYS A 99 22.27 6.67 -15.27
N ILE A 100 23.25 6.88 -14.40
CA ILE A 100 23.70 5.91 -13.40
C ILE A 100 22.72 5.88 -12.22
N GLY A 101 22.58 4.72 -11.57
CA GLY A 101 21.77 4.58 -10.37
C GLY A 101 22.43 5.23 -9.15
N ASP A 102 21.63 5.91 -8.33
CA ASP A 102 22.12 6.57 -7.10
C ASP A 102 22.59 5.54 -6.07
N ALA A 103 23.82 5.68 -5.57
CA ALA A 103 24.42 4.74 -4.63
C ALA A 103 23.68 4.72 -3.28
N ALA A 104 23.19 5.88 -2.82
CA ALA A 104 22.39 5.95 -1.60
C ALA A 104 21.06 5.21 -1.78
N ALA A 105 20.36 5.42 -2.90
CA ALA A 105 19.15 4.66 -3.23
C ALA A 105 19.41 3.15 -3.36
N HIS A 106 20.53 2.75 -3.97
CA HIS A 106 20.91 1.34 -4.10
C HIS A 106 21.20 0.70 -2.73
N ALA A 107 21.91 1.40 -1.83
CA ALA A 107 22.16 0.96 -0.46
C ALA A 107 20.85 0.77 0.34
N LYS A 108 19.91 1.72 0.20
CA LYS A 108 18.56 1.63 0.82
C LYS A 108 17.78 0.43 0.28
N LEU A 109 17.81 0.22 -1.04
CA LEU A 109 17.11 -0.89 -1.68
C LEU A 109 17.66 -2.25 -1.23
N ASN A 110 18.98 -2.38 -1.18
CA ASN A 110 19.65 -3.58 -0.69
C ASN A 110 19.29 -3.90 0.76
N LYS A 111 19.19 -2.88 1.62
CA LYS A 111 18.72 -3.04 3.00
C LYS A 111 17.27 -3.54 3.09
N ILE A 112 16.38 -3.05 2.22
CA ILE A 112 14.99 -3.55 2.13
C ILE A 112 14.95 -5.00 1.64
N ARG A 113 15.77 -5.35 0.64
CA ARG A 113 15.87 -6.73 0.12
C ARG A 113 16.34 -7.70 1.20
N LEU A 114 17.35 -7.32 1.98
CA LEU A 114 17.84 -8.12 3.10
C LEU A 114 16.75 -8.30 4.17
N ALA A 115 16.03 -7.24 4.53
CA ALA A 115 14.91 -7.36 5.47
C ALA A 115 13.81 -8.28 4.96
N GLY A 116 13.42 -8.16 3.68
CA GLY A 116 12.46 -9.08 3.07
C GLY A 116 12.96 -10.52 3.06
N HIS A 117 14.27 -10.75 2.91
CA HIS A 117 14.87 -12.08 3.03
C HIS A 117 14.78 -12.60 4.48
N VAL A 118 15.14 -11.77 5.47
CA VAL A 118 15.05 -12.09 6.90
C VAL A 118 13.62 -12.38 7.34
N MET A 119 12.62 -11.62 6.85
CA MET A 119 11.20 -11.84 7.17
C MET A 119 10.63 -13.14 6.57
N ARG A 120 11.23 -13.66 5.49
CA ARG A 120 10.83 -14.95 4.88
C ARG A 120 11.52 -16.15 5.51
N LEU A 121 12.56 -15.94 6.32
CA LEU A 121 13.22 -17.00 7.06
C LEU A 121 12.32 -17.40 8.25
N ASN A 122 11.74 -18.61 8.18
CA ASN A 122 10.95 -19.20 9.27
C ASN A 122 11.82 -20.00 10.26
N ASP A 123 13.13 -20.03 10.03
CA ASP A 123 14.06 -20.76 10.89
C ASP A 123 14.29 -19.94 12.16
N HIS A 124 14.24 -20.58 13.34
CA HIS A 124 14.60 -19.99 14.65
C HIS A 124 16.09 -19.60 14.78
N ARG A 125 16.75 -19.28 13.66
CA ARG A 125 18.12 -18.80 13.60
C ARG A 125 18.23 -17.43 14.27
N TRP A 126 19.39 -17.22 14.87
CA TRP A 126 19.80 -15.99 15.54
C TRP A 126 19.62 -14.73 14.68
N THR A 127 19.51 -14.84 13.36
CA THR A 127 19.28 -13.72 12.44
C THR A 127 17.98 -12.97 12.70
N GLY A 128 16.87 -13.68 12.94
CA GLY A 128 15.59 -13.05 13.31
C GLY A 128 15.66 -12.51 14.74
N ALA A 129 16.12 -13.33 15.67
CA ALA A 129 16.25 -12.97 17.08
C ALA A 129 17.13 -11.72 17.30
N VAL A 130 18.29 -11.61 16.65
CA VAL A 130 19.21 -10.45 16.77
C VAL A 130 18.63 -9.20 16.09
N SER A 131 17.88 -9.38 14.99
CA SER A 131 17.19 -8.26 14.33
C SER A 131 16.12 -7.67 15.23
N ASP A 132 15.37 -8.51 15.95
CA ASP A 132 14.26 -8.15 16.83
C ASP A 132 14.67 -7.93 18.30
N TRP A 133 15.89 -8.27 18.68
CA TRP A 133 16.38 -8.14 20.06
C TRP A 133 16.47 -6.69 20.53
N THR A 134 15.79 -6.41 21.64
CA THR A 134 15.87 -5.16 22.40
C THR A 134 16.50 -5.42 23.77
N PRO A 135 17.61 -4.74 24.15
CA PRO A 135 18.12 -4.83 25.52
C PRO A 135 17.16 -4.08 26.45
N ARG A 136 16.23 -4.81 27.11
CA ARG A 136 15.24 -4.22 28.02
C ARG A 136 15.85 -3.76 29.35
N ASN A 137 17.01 -4.30 29.73
CA ASN A 137 17.54 -4.19 31.09
C ASN A 137 18.89 -3.44 31.20
N VAL A 138 19.37 -2.79 30.12
CA VAL A 138 20.70 -2.14 30.13
C VAL A 138 20.64 -0.75 29.51
N LYS A 139 21.05 0.28 30.26
CA LYS A 139 21.31 1.63 29.72
C LYS A 139 22.50 1.57 28.75
N ARG A 140 22.30 2.05 27.52
CA ARG A 140 23.34 2.03 26.47
C ARG A 140 24.50 2.96 26.86
N THR A 141 25.74 2.48 26.70
CA THR A 141 26.96 3.30 26.91
C THR A 141 26.99 4.49 25.95
N ALA A 142 27.42 5.65 26.43
CA ALA A 142 27.59 6.85 25.61
C ALA A 142 28.54 6.58 24.42
N GLY A 143 28.10 6.88 23.20
CA GLY A 143 28.90 6.75 21.96
C GLY A 143 28.31 5.82 20.88
N ARG A 144 27.30 4.99 21.18
CA ARG A 144 26.57 4.21 20.16
C ARG A 144 25.42 5.06 19.59
N SER A 145 25.22 5.04 18.25
CA SER A 145 24.08 5.77 17.66
C SER A 145 22.76 5.31 18.28
N PRO A 146 21.85 6.24 18.61
CA PRO A 146 20.57 5.92 19.22
C PRO A 146 19.66 5.10 18.29
N THR A 147 19.88 5.19 16.98
CA THR A 147 19.10 4.52 15.93
C THR A 147 19.50 3.05 15.75
N ARG A 148 18.50 2.16 15.78
CA ARG A 148 18.58 0.74 15.46
C ARG A 148 18.48 0.50 13.95
N CYS A 149 18.88 -0.69 13.50
CA CYS A 149 18.64 -1.12 12.12
C CYS A 149 17.12 -1.14 11.80
N SER A 150 16.28 -1.57 12.76
CA SER A 150 14.82 -1.52 12.65
C SER A 150 14.25 -0.12 12.44
N ASP A 151 14.85 0.90 13.08
CA ASP A 151 14.34 2.27 13.02
C ASP A 151 14.41 2.84 11.61
N PHE A 152 15.39 2.38 10.81
CA PHE A 152 15.45 2.68 9.38
C PHE A 152 14.22 2.15 8.65
N PHE A 153 13.76 0.94 8.96
CA PHE A 153 12.54 0.39 8.34
C PHE A 153 11.32 1.16 8.80
N THR A 154 11.16 1.42 10.09
CA THR A 154 10.05 2.21 10.62
C THR A 154 9.97 3.59 9.96
N GLN A 155 11.12 4.27 9.81
CA GLN A 155 11.18 5.57 9.15
C GLN A 155 10.92 5.46 7.63
N SER A 156 11.46 4.46 6.94
CA SER A 156 11.24 4.27 5.50
C SER A 156 9.79 3.90 5.18
N PHE A 157 9.16 3.05 6.00
CA PHE A 157 7.74 2.72 5.90
C PHE A 157 6.90 3.96 6.19
N LYS A 158 7.25 4.76 7.21
CA LYS A 158 6.59 6.01 7.50
C LYS A 158 6.69 7.02 6.35
N GLU A 159 7.87 7.22 5.76
CA GLU A 159 8.06 8.11 4.62
C GLU A 159 7.30 7.64 3.38
N ARG A 160 7.23 6.33 3.14
CA ARG A 160 6.47 5.74 2.03
C ARG A 160 4.96 5.81 2.27
N TYR A 161 4.52 5.59 3.49
CA TYR A 161 3.13 5.75 3.92
C TYR A 161 2.71 7.21 3.84
N ASP A 162 3.50 8.13 4.39
CA ASP A 162 3.28 9.57 4.30
C ASP A 162 3.27 10.03 2.83
N GLY A 163 4.14 9.46 1.98
CA GLY A 163 4.14 9.71 0.53
C GLY A 163 2.91 9.17 -0.19
N LEU A 164 2.43 7.98 0.16
CA LEU A 164 1.17 7.42 -0.35
C LEU A 164 -0.03 8.25 0.13
N VAL A 165 -0.06 8.64 1.40
CA VAL A 165 -1.06 9.55 1.97
C VAL A 165 -0.97 10.94 1.35
N SER A 166 0.22 11.39 0.94
CA SER A 166 0.44 12.66 0.23
C SER A 166 -0.06 12.59 -1.20
N LEU A 167 0.12 11.45 -1.88
CA LEU A 167 -0.41 11.17 -3.22
C LEU A 167 -1.95 11.05 -3.16
N GLU A 168 -2.51 10.36 -2.17
CA GLU A 168 -3.95 10.37 -1.87
C GLU A 168 -4.46 11.78 -1.52
N ARG A 169 -3.63 12.61 -0.87
CA ARG A 169 -3.98 14.00 -0.53
C ARG A 169 -3.90 14.94 -1.73
N THR A 170 -3.05 14.65 -2.73
CA THR A 170 -2.97 15.43 -3.98
C THR A 170 -4.00 14.97 -5.01
N GLU A 171 -4.41 13.70 -5.02
CA GLU A 171 -5.62 13.23 -5.71
C GLU A 171 -6.91 13.84 -5.11
N ARG A 172 -6.89 14.24 -3.82
CA ARG A 172 -8.02 14.86 -3.13
C ARG A 172 -8.37 16.30 -3.55
N ILE A 173 -7.61 16.93 -4.45
CA ILE A 173 -7.84 18.32 -4.86
C ILE A 173 -8.60 18.43 -6.20
N GLY A 174 -9.01 17.30 -6.82
CA GLY A 174 -9.50 17.33 -8.22
C GLY A 174 -10.90 16.84 -8.55
N LEU A 175 -11.60 16.05 -7.73
CA LEU A 175 -12.81 15.35 -8.20
C LEU A 175 -13.98 15.34 -7.18
N PRO A 176 -15.11 16.01 -7.48
CA PRO A 176 -16.30 16.07 -6.61
C PRO A 176 -16.96 14.72 -6.29
N TRP A 177 -16.69 13.68 -7.07
CA TRP A 177 -17.44 12.41 -7.02
C TRP A 177 -17.01 11.48 -5.88
N HIS A 178 -15.74 11.51 -5.46
CA HIS A 178 -15.24 10.65 -4.37
C HIS A 178 -15.80 11.04 -3.00
N LEU A 179 -16.26 12.28 -2.83
CA LEU A 179 -16.90 12.78 -1.61
C LEU A 179 -18.33 12.25 -1.44
N LYS A 180 -19.11 12.09 -2.51
CA LYS A 180 -20.50 11.59 -2.42
C LYS A 180 -20.59 10.09 -2.07
N PHE A 181 -19.69 9.26 -2.61
CA PHE A 181 -19.69 7.82 -2.33
C PHE A 181 -19.31 7.49 -0.87
N GLY A 182 -18.32 8.18 -0.30
CA GLY A 182 -17.93 8.00 1.09
C GLY A 182 -19.00 8.48 2.09
N MET A 183 -19.85 9.43 1.70
CA MET A 183 -21.00 9.87 2.49
C MET A 183 -22.09 8.78 2.52
N ASN A 184 -22.47 8.23 1.37
CA ASN A 184 -23.49 7.17 1.28
C ASN A 184 -23.12 5.92 2.09
N LEU A 185 -21.83 5.55 2.12
CA LEU A 185 -21.37 4.39 2.88
C LEU A 185 -21.50 4.58 4.40
N LYS A 186 -21.21 5.79 4.90
CA LYS A 186 -21.41 6.12 6.32
C LYS A 186 -22.88 6.08 6.70
N ASP A 187 -23.76 6.51 5.79
CA ASP A 187 -25.20 6.46 5.99
C ASP A 187 -25.71 5.01 6.10
N PHE A 188 -25.18 4.08 5.29
CA PHE A 188 -25.56 2.66 5.35
C PHE A 188 -25.09 1.93 6.61
N PHE A 189 -23.94 2.33 7.18
CA PHE A 189 -23.42 1.74 8.42
C PHE A 189 -24.00 2.35 9.70
N SER A 190 -24.88 3.35 9.59
CA SER A 190 -25.53 3.96 10.74
C SER A 190 -26.42 2.94 11.49
N ASN A 191 -26.38 2.94 12.82
CA ASN A 191 -27.14 1.99 13.64
C ASN A 191 -28.63 2.36 13.83
N CYS A 192 -29.16 3.27 13.01
CA CYS A 192 -30.56 3.68 13.04
C CYS A 192 -31.40 2.89 12.03
N THR A 193 -32.72 2.87 12.20
CA THR A 193 -33.65 2.17 11.29
C THR A 193 -34.34 3.17 10.38
N PHE A 194 -34.28 2.97 9.06
CA PHE A 194 -34.89 3.89 8.09
C PHE A 194 -36.42 3.75 8.03
N SER A 195 -36.95 2.57 8.37
CA SER A 195 -38.39 2.28 8.38
C SER A 195 -39.09 2.63 9.71
N ALA A 196 -38.37 3.12 10.72
CA ALA A 196 -38.93 3.37 12.05
C ALA A 196 -39.70 4.70 12.13
N LEU A 197 -40.78 4.73 12.93
CA LEU A 197 -41.54 5.95 13.18
C LEU A 197 -40.63 7.04 13.82
N PRO A 198 -40.80 8.33 13.46
CA PRO A 198 -39.95 9.44 13.93
C PRO A 198 -39.90 9.66 15.45
N SER A 199 -40.79 9.00 16.20
CA SER A 199 -40.96 9.11 17.65
C SER A 199 -40.23 8.03 18.46
N SER A 200 -39.44 7.15 17.83
CA SER A 200 -38.67 6.09 18.51
C SER A 200 -37.18 6.46 18.67
N HIS A 201 -36.53 6.02 19.75
CA HIS A 201 -35.10 6.22 20.02
C HIS A 201 -34.14 5.58 18.98
N LEU A 202 -34.66 4.89 17.96
CA LEU A 202 -33.91 4.25 16.87
C LEU A 202 -33.99 5.02 15.53
N ALA A 203 -34.64 6.18 15.48
CA ALA A 203 -34.77 7.00 14.28
C ALA A 203 -33.44 7.72 13.91
N CYS A 204 -33.18 7.89 12.61
CA CYS A 204 -31.96 8.56 12.13
C CYS A 204 -32.03 10.09 12.26
N ASN A 205 -30.85 10.72 12.33
CA ASN A 205 -30.71 12.19 12.34
C ASN A 205 -31.29 12.84 11.07
N SER A 206 -31.75 14.09 11.21
CA SER A 206 -32.42 14.89 10.17
C SER A 206 -31.59 15.12 8.89
N GLU A 207 -30.25 15.06 8.97
CA GLU A 207 -29.36 15.21 7.81
C GLU A 207 -29.32 13.98 6.89
N ILE A 208 -29.40 12.77 7.45
CA ILE A 208 -29.47 11.53 6.66
C ILE A 208 -30.85 11.41 6.01
N PHE A 209 -31.88 11.90 6.70
CA PHE A 209 -33.26 11.90 6.23
C PHE A 209 -33.45 12.77 4.97
N SER A 210 -32.84 13.96 4.87
CA SER A 210 -32.96 14.81 3.69
C SER A 210 -32.21 14.29 2.46
N HIS A 211 -31.19 13.46 2.65
CA HIS A 211 -30.39 12.89 1.56
C HIS A 211 -31.07 11.69 0.87
N TRP A 212 -31.93 10.97 1.60
CA TRP A 212 -32.55 9.72 1.12
C TRP A 212 -34.09 9.75 1.11
N LEU A 213 -34.76 10.55 1.94
CA LEU A 213 -36.22 10.53 2.14
C LEU A 213 -36.92 11.84 1.76
N ASP A 214 -36.63 12.40 0.59
CA ASP A 214 -37.28 13.64 0.13
C ASP A 214 -38.79 13.48 -0.15
N ASN A 215 -39.25 12.25 -0.42
CA ASN A 215 -40.67 11.88 -0.49
C ASN A 215 -40.92 10.60 0.31
N ARG A 216 -42.04 10.52 1.03
CA ARG A 216 -42.48 9.35 1.84
C ARG A 216 -42.88 8.13 0.99
N GLU A 217 -42.14 7.84 -0.07
CA GLU A 217 -42.20 6.59 -0.81
C GLU A 217 -41.59 5.47 0.03
N ASN A 218 -41.99 4.22 -0.24
CA ASN A 218 -41.47 3.05 0.48
C ASN A 218 -39.93 3.01 0.41
N ILE A 219 -39.24 3.21 1.53
CA ILE A 219 -37.77 3.20 1.63
C ILE A 219 -37.13 1.97 0.95
N LEU A 220 -37.80 0.82 1.03
CA LEU A 220 -37.39 -0.43 0.39
C LEU A 220 -37.35 -0.34 -1.14
N VAL A 221 -38.31 0.38 -1.75
CA VAL A 221 -38.38 0.59 -3.20
C VAL A 221 -37.24 1.50 -3.66
N LEU A 222 -36.95 2.55 -2.90
CA LEU A 222 -35.84 3.46 -3.20
C LEU A 222 -34.49 2.75 -3.09
N LEU A 223 -34.26 1.96 -2.02
CA LEU A 223 -33.05 1.15 -1.85
C LEU A 223 -32.90 0.13 -2.99
N THR A 224 -34.00 -0.50 -3.41
CA THR A 224 -33.99 -1.46 -4.52
C THR A 224 -33.66 -0.78 -5.85
N LEU A 225 -34.26 0.38 -6.13
CA LEU A 225 -33.95 1.17 -7.33
C LEU A 225 -32.50 1.64 -7.33
N PHE A 226 -31.98 2.07 -6.18
CA PHE A 226 -30.57 2.44 -6.00
C PHE A 226 -29.63 1.29 -6.35
N ILE A 227 -29.91 0.07 -5.86
CA ILE A 227 -29.13 -1.15 -6.14
C ILE A 227 -29.13 -1.45 -7.64
N ILE A 228 -30.29 -1.42 -8.30
CA ILE A 228 -30.40 -1.71 -9.74
C ILE A 228 -29.59 -0.69 -10.57
N VAL A 229 -29.78 0.60 -10.31
CA VAL A 229 -29.08 1.66 -11.04
C VAL A 229 -27.58 1.60 -10.79
N HIS A 230 -27.14 1.38 -9.55
CA HIS A 230 -25.71 1.28 -9.22
C HIS A 230 -25.06 0.02 -9.81
N PHE A 231 -25.78 -1.10 -9.89
CA PHE A 231 -25.28 -2.30 -10.53
C PHE A 231 -25.01 -2.07 -12.03
N VAL A 232 -25.99 -1.52 -12.75
CA VAL A 232 -25.85 -1.20 -14.19
C VAL A 232 -24.71 -0.21 -14.42
N PHE A 233 -24.64 0.85 -13.62
CA PHE A 233 -23.57 1.83 -13.71
C PHE A 233 -22.19 1.23 -13.41
N SER A 234 -22.11 0.31 -12.45
CA SER A 234 -20.86 -0.40 -12.14
C SER A 234 -20.37 -1.26 -13.31
N VAL A 235 -21.29 -1.96 -14.00
CA VAL A 235 -20.94 -2.73 -15.21
C VAL A 235 -20.44 -1.79 -16.31
N VAL A 236 -21.10 -0.67 -16.55
CA VAL A 236 -20.66 0.34 -17.54
C VAL A 236 -19.26 0.86 -17.20
N CYS A 237 -19.00 1.18 -15.93
CA CYS A 237 -17.67 1.64 -15.49
C CYS A 237 -16.57 0.60 -15.71
N MET A 238 -16.86 -0.70 -15.54
CA MET A 238 -15.90 -1.78 -15.83
C MET A 238 -15.60 -1.93 -17.33
N THR A 239 -16.53 -1.55 -18.20
CA THR A 239 -16.32 -1.62 -19.66
C THR A 239 -15.51 -0.46 -20.24
N LEU A 240 -15.30 0.61 -19.47
CA LEU A 240 -14.53 1.77 -19.92
C LEU A 240 -13.02 1.50 -19.85
N PRO A 241 -12.22 1.86 -20.87
CA PRO A 241 -10.77 1.68 -20.88
C PRO A 241 -10.06 2.75 -20.04
N VAL A 242 -10.49 2.93 -18.80
CA VAL A 242 -9.93 3.87 -17.84
C VAL A 242 -9.40 3.06 -16.64
N PRO A 243 -8.14 3.27 -16.22
CA PRO A 243 -7.62 2.62 -15.02
C PRO A 243 -8.37 3.15 -13.78
N SER A 244 -9.38 2.41 -13.33
CA SER A 244 -10.18 2.74 -12.16
C SER A 244 -10.37 1.51 -11.26
N GLY A 245 -10.39 1.73 -9.94
CA GLY A 245 -10.53 0.66 -8.97
C GLY A 245 -11.97 0.12 -8.93
N CYS A 246 -12.16 -1.17 -9.20
CA CYS A 246 -13.47 -1.82 -9.18
C CYS A 246 -13.98 -2.14 -7.76
N PHE A 247 -13.10 -2.13 -6.76
CA PHE A 247 -13.41 -2.60 -5.40
C PHE A 247 -14.46 -1.75 -4.68
N MET A 248 -14.31 -0.42 -4.71
CA MET A 248 -15.20 0.51 -3.99
C MET A 248 -16.67 0.44 -4.46
N PRO A 249 -17.01 0.47 -5.77
CA PRO A 249 -18.41 0.38 -6.19
C PRO A 249 -19.07 -0.95 -5.82
N ILE A 250 -18.32 -2.07 -5.91
CA ILE A 250 -18.79 -3.40 -5.47
C ILE A 250 -19.04 -3.39 -3.96
N PHE A 251 -18.16 -2.76 -3.19
CA PHE A 251 -18.28 -2.65 -1.74
C PHE A 251 -19.54 -1.88 -1.32
N VAL A 252 -19.82 -0.74 -1.95
CA VAL A 252 -21.02 0.07 -1.70
C VAL A 252 -22.29 -0.68 -2.10
N LEU A 253 -22.26 -1.40 -3.22
CA LEU A 253 -23.39 -2.22 -3.67
C LEU A 253 -23.72 -3.32 -2.65
N GLY A 254 -22.71 -3.99 -2.11
CA GLY A 254 -22.88 -4.98 -1.04
C GLY A 254 -23.45 -4.37 0.24
N ALA A 255 -23.00 -3.15 0.62
CA ALA A 255 -23.54 -2.44 1.77
C ALA A 255 -25.04 -2.11 1.61
N ALA A 256 -25.45 -1.67 0.42
CA ALA A 256 -26.85 -1.38 0.10
C ALA A 256 -27.73 -2.64 0.14
N ILE A 257 -27.26 -3.77 -0.41
CA ILE A 257 -27.97 -5.06 -0.36
C ILE A 257 -28.12 -5.54 1.10
N GLY A 258 -27.05 -5.46 1.89
CA GLY A 258 -27.08 -5.82 3.31
C GLY A 258 -28.03 -4.93 4.11
N ARG A 259 -28.08 -3.63 3.79
CA ARG A 259 -29.00 -2.68 4.41
C ARG A 259 -30.46 -2.99 4.08
N LEU A 260 -30.77 -3.29 2.81
CA LEU A 260 -32.11 -3.71 2.39
C LEU A 260 -32.57 -4.95 3.16
N MET A 261 -31.69 -5.95 3.29
CA MET A 261 -31.99 -7.16 4.06
C MET A 261 -32.21 -6.85 5.55
N GLY A 262 -31.40 -5.97 6.15
CA GLY A 262 -31.57 -5.54 7.54
C GLY A 262 -32.90 -4.85 7.80
N GLU A 263 -33.37 -3.99 6.89
CA GLU A 263 -34.67 -3.32 6.98
C GLU A 263 -35.84 -4.31 6.77
N MET A 264 -35.72 -5.23 5.83
CA MET A 264 -36.72 -6.31 5.63
C MET A 264 -36.85 -7.19 6.88
N VAL A 265 -35.72 -7.54 7.51
CA VAL A 265 -35.66 -8.33 8.74
C VAL A 265 -36.24 -7.55 9.91
N ALA A 266 -35.96 -6.25 10.02
CA ALA A 266 -36.53 -5.37 11.04
C ALA A 266 -38.06 -5.22 10.91
N LEU A 267 -38.60 -5.29 9.68
CA LEU A 267 -40.05 -5.24 9.42
C LEU A 267 -40.74 -6.60 9.62
N ALA A 268 -40.06 -7.71 9.32
CA ALA A 268 -40.65 -9.05 9.41
C ALA A 268 -40.62 -9.65 10.83
N LEU A 269 -39.64 -9.28 11.67
CA LEU A 269 -39.45 -9.89 12.99
C LEU A 269 -40.48 -9.57 14.07
N PRO A 270 -41.15 -8.39 14.11
CA PRO A 270 -42.28 -8.16 15.00
C PRO A 270 -43.43 -9.16 14.77
N ALA A 271 -43.46 -9.84 13.61
CA ALA A 271 -44.46 -10.85 13.29
C ALA A 271 -44.04 -12.30 13.63
N LEU A 272 -42.77 -12.55 14.03
CA LEU A 272 -42.23 -13.92 14.15
C LEU A 272 -41.64 -14.25 15.55
N PHE A 273 -41.15 -13.28 16.31
CA PHE A 273 -40.59 -13.53 17.65
C PHE A 273 -40.89 -12.39 18.63
N ASP A 274 -41.70 -12.67 19.66
CA ASP A 274 -42.06 -11.76 20.78
C ASP A 274 -40.88 -11.38 21.73
N GLY A 275 -39.64 -11.68 21.33
CA GLY A 275 -38.44 -11.42 22.13
C GLY A 275 -37.77 -10.11 21.70
N GLY A 276 -37.88 -9.07 22.53
CA GLY A 276 -37.38 -7.70 22.31
C GLY A 276 -35.86 -7.53 22.14
N THR A 277 -35.25 -8.21 21.18
CA THR A 277 -33.88 -7.93 20.74
C THR A 277 -33.89 -6.82 19.70
N ASN A 278 -33.29 -5.67 20.04
CA ASN A 278 -33.11 -4.57 19.09
C ASN A 278 -32.16 -4.99 17.95
N ILE A 279 -32.65 -4.92 16.71
CA ILE A 279 -31.89 -5.30 15.52
C ILE A 279 -31.31 -4.04 14.89
N TYR A 280 -30.00 -4.06 14.67
CA TYR A 280 -29.28 -2.95 14.05
C TYR A 280 -29.06 -3.25 12.56
N PRO A 281 -29.77 -2.58 11.64
CA PRO A 281 -29.61 -2.82 10.19
C PRO A 281 -28.21 -2.45 9.68
N GLY A 282 -27.47 -1.62 10.42
CA GLY A 282 -26.07 -1.28 10.12
C GLY A 282 -25.14 -2.51 10.14
N VAL A 283 -25.40 -3.49 11.01
CA VAL A 283 -24.61 -4.73 11.07
C VAL A 283 -24.83 -5.57 9.82
N TYR A 284 -26.07 -5.63 9.33
CA TYR A 284 -26.42 -6.34 8.10
C TYR A 284 -25.79 -5.66 6.87
N ALA A 285 -25.69 -4.33 6.86
CA ALA A 285 -24.97 -3.60 5.82
C ALA A 285 -23.48 -3.97 5.77
N VAL A 286 -22.80 -4.06 6.92
CA VAL A 286 -21.38 -4.47 6.97
C VAL A 286 -21.18 -5.90 6.47
N VAL A 287 -22.05 -6.83 6.88
CA VAL A 287 -22.01 -8.24 6.44
C VAL A 287 -22.31 -8.36 4.94
N GLY A 288 -23.27 -7.60 4.42
CA GLY A 288 -23.58 -7.52 2.99
C GLY A 288 -22.40 -6.99 2.18
N ALA A 289 -21.75 -5.92 2.67
CA ALA A 289 -20.56 -5.35 2.05
C ALA A 289 -19.42 -6.38 1.98
N ALA A 290 -19.15 -7.10 3.07
CA ALA A 290 -18.12 -8.13 3.15
C ALA A 290 -18.41 -9.34 2.24
N SER A 291 -19.65 -9.82 2.24
CA SER A 291 -20.00 -11.06 1.51
C SER A 291 -20.02 -10.85 0.01
N PHE A 292 -20.58 -9.73 -0.44
CA PHE A 292 -20.64 -9.41 -1.86
C PHE A 292 -19.26 -9.11 -2.44
N SER A 293 -18.44 -8.33 -1.73
CA SER A 293 -17.07 -8.04 -2.16
C SER A 293 -16.18 -9.28 -2.15
N ALA A 294 -16.28 -10.14 -1.13
CA ALA A 294 -15.53 -11.40 -1.07
C ALA A 294 -15.95 -12.38 -2.19
N SER A 295 -17.23 -12.40 -2.57
CA SER A 295 -17.73 -13.21 -3.68
C SER A 295 -17.08 -12.79 -5.00
N VAL A 296 -17.08 -11.49 -5.31
CA VAL A 296 -16.57 -10.98 -6.60
C VAL A 296 -15.04 -11.03 -6.67
N THR A 297 -14.34 -10.86 -5.53
CA THR A 297 -12.87 -10.90 -5.53
C THR A 297 -12.30 -12.30 -5.28
N HIS A 298 -13.12 -13.28 -4.87
CA HIS A 298 -12.67 -14.61 -4.42
C HIS A 298 -11.56 -14.55 -3.36
N THR A 299 -11.60 -13.57 -2.45
CA THR A 299 -10.58 -13.40 -1.42
C THR A 299 -11.16 -13.23 -0.02
N VAL A 300 -10.64 -14.01 0.93
CA VAL A 300 -10.98 -13.92 2.36
C VAL A 300 -10.38 -12.67 3.04
N SER A 301 -9.35 -12.05 2.43
CA SER A 301 -8.68 -10.86 2.96
C SER A 301 -9.58 -9.63 3.04
N VAL A 302 -10.64 -9.56 2.22
CA VAL A 302 -11.58 -8.44 2.19
C VAL A 302 -12.41 -8.38 3.46
N SER A 303 -12.89 -9.51 3.96
CA SER A 303 -13.60 -9.59 5.25
C SER A 303 -12.70 -9.14 6.39
N VAL A 304 -11.43 -9.54 6.39
CA VAL A 304 -10.44 -9.11 7.40
C VAL A 304 -10.21 -7.59 7.35
N MET A 305 -10.05 -7.02 6.16
CA MET A 305 -9.91 -5.57 5.96
C MET A 305 -11.11 -4.81 6.53
N ILE A 306 -12.33 -5.29 6.30
CA ILE A 306 -13.55 -4.65 6.80
C ILE A 306 -13.57 -4.67 8.33
N PHE A 307 -13.26 -5.80 8.95
CA PHE A 307 -13.20 -5.88 10.41
C PHE A 307 -12.10 -5.00 11.03
N GLU A 308 -10.98 -4.85 10.35
CA GLU A 308 -9.91 -3.93 10.76
C GLU A 308 -10.37 -2.47 10.71
N ILE A 309 -11.20 -2.12 9.71
CA ILE A 309 -11.77 -0.77 9.56
C ILE A 309 -12.91 -0.53 10.58
N THR A 310 -13.77 -1.50 10.85
CA THR A 310 -14.90 -1.36 11.80
C THR A 310 -14.46 -1.40 13.26
N GLY A 311 -13.25 -1.89 13.56
CA GLY A 311 -12.64 -1.85 14.90
C GLY A 311 -13.29 -2.75 15.96
N GLN A 312 -14.26 -3.60 15.60
CA GLN A 312 -14.97 -4.50 16.50
C GLN A 312 -14.68 -5.97 16.15
N LEU A 313 -13.65 -6.55 16.79
CA LEU A 313 -13.15 -7.91 16.54
C LEU A 313 -14.11 -9.04 17.00
N HIS A 314 -15.13 -8.70 17.79
CA HIS A 314 -16.02 -9.68 18.45
C HIS A 314 -16.98 -10.41 17.48
N TYR A 315 -17.19 -9.89 16.26
CA TYR A 315 -18.12 -10.45 15.27
C TYR A 315 -17.47 -11.37 14.21
N ILE A 316 -16.20 -11.75 14.39
CA ILE A 316 -15.43 -12.49 13.37
C ILE A 316 -15.93 -13.93 13.11
N LEU A 317 -16.32 -14.65 14.16
CA LEU A 317 -16.64 -16.09 14.06
C LEU A 317 -17.85 -16.40 13.17
N PRO A 318 -19.03 -15.78 13.32
CA PRO A 318 -20.20 -16.11 12.49
C PRO A 318 -20.07 -15.64 11.03
N VAL A 319 -19.19 -14.69 10.75
CA VAL A 319 -19.01 -14.12 9.40
C VAL A 319 -18.02 -14.94 8.58
N MET A 320 -16.96 -15.48 9.19
CA MET A 320 -15.99 -16.33 8.50
C MET A 320 -16.57 -17.68 8.03
N ASP A 321 -17.40 -18.35 8.85
CA ASP A 321 -18.04 -19.62 8.45
C ASP A 321 -18.97 -19.45 7.25
N ARG A 322 -19.73 -18.35 7.21
CA ARG A 322 -20.64 -18.06 6.10
C ARG A 322 -19.90 -17.65 4.82
N HIS A 323 -18.78 -16.94 4.94
CA HIS A 323 -17.92 -16.57 3.81
C HIS A 323 -17.24 -17.77 3.16
N LEU A 324 -16.80 -18.75 3.95
CA LEU A 324 -16.23 -19.99 3.41
C LEU A 324 -17.26 -20.72 2.55
N TRP A 325 -18.51 -20.82 3.04
CA TRP A 325 -19.58 -21.50 2.34
C TRP A 325 -19.95 -20.84 1.00
N GLN A 326 -19.99 -19.50 0.97
CA GLN A 326 -20.36 -18.74 -0.23
C GLN A 326 -19.22 -18.65 -1.25
N SER A 327 -17.97 -18.63 -0.80
CA SER A 327 -16.80 -18.71 -1.68
C SER A 327 -16.71 -20.09 -2.37
N CYS A 328 -17.10 -21.16 -1.67
CA CYS A 328 -17.21 -22.49 -2.27
C CYS A 328 -18.34 -22.56 -3.32
N PHE A 329 -19.52 -22.01 -3.06
CA PHE A 329 -20.63 -22.03 -4.02
C PHE A 329 -20.45 -21.09 -5.22
N GLY A 330 -19.81 -19.93 -5.05
CA GLY A 330 -19.55 -18.97 -6.14
C GLY A 330 -18.42 -19.41 -7.08
N ALA A 331 -17.42 -20.14 -6.58
CA ALA A 331 -16.30 -20.64 -7.38
C ALA A 331 -16.74 -21.63 -8.49
N ASP A 332 -17.83 -22.37 -8.27
CA ASP A 332 -18.32 -23.36 -9.23
C ASP A 332 -19.08 -22.72 -10.41
N HIS A 333 -19.61 -21.50 -10.26
CA HIS A 333 -20.44 -20.86 -11.29
C HIS A 333 -19.74 -19.73 -12.08
N GLU A 334 -18.66 -19.14 -11.57
CA GLU A 334 -18.09 -17.87 -12.09
C GLU A 334 -16.64 -17.97 -12.63
N SER A 335 -16.14 -19.18 -12.89
CA SER A 335 -14.80 -19.44 -13.45
C SER A 335 -14.52 -18.86 -14.86
N ILE A 336 -15.35 -17.93 -15.34
CA ILE A 336 -15.34 -17.29 -16.66
C ILE A 336 -14.80 -15.85 -16.60
N MET A 337 -15.07 -15.04 -15.58
CA MET A 337 -14.84 -13.59 -15.67
C MET A 337 -13.36 -13.16 -15.56
N HIS A 338 -12.58 -13.75 -14.65
CA HIS A 338 -11.14 -13.43 -14.53
C HIS A 338 -10.26 -14.15 -15.57
N ARG A 339 -10.75 -15.24 -16.18
CA ARG A 339 -10.01 -16.02 -17.19
C ARG A 339 -10.06 -15.40 -18.59
N ASP A 340 -11.06 -14.59 -18.89
CA ASP A 340 -11.27 -14.08 -20.25
C ASP A 340 -10.47 -12.80 -20.56
N HIS A 341 -10.09 -11.99 -19.56
CA HIS A 341 -9.23 -10.82 -19.80
C HIS A 341 -7.75 -11.14 -20.11
N TYR A 342 -7.30 -12.38 -19.92
CA TYR A 342 -5.91 -12.79 -20.17
C TYR A 342 -5.72 -13.84 -21.27
N LYS A 343 -6.75 -14.15 -22.06
CA LYS A 343 -6.56 -14.92 -23.29
C LYS A 343 -6.03 -14.01 -24.39
N ARG A 344 -4.71 -13.78 -24.38
CA ARG A 344 -4.03 -13.40 -25.64
C ARG A 344 -4.29 -14.53 -26.66
N PRO A 345 -4.71 -14.23 -27.89
CA PRO A 345 -4.65 -15.21 -28.95
C PRO A 345 -3.17 -15.56 -29.14
N ARG A 346 -2.82 -16.83 -28.90
CA ARG A 346 -1.65 -17.42 -29.53
C ARG A 346 -2.06 -17.71 -30.97
N LEU A 347 -1.63 -16.88 -31.90
CA LEU A 347 -1.28 -17.21 -33.27
C LEU A 347 -0.29 -16.15 -33.76
#